data_AF-A0A4R8WL84-F1
#
_entry.id   AF-A0A4R8WL84-F1
#
_cell.length_a   1.000
_cell.length_b   1.000
_cell.length_c   1.000
_cell.angle_alpha   90.00
_cell.angle_beta   90.00
_cell.angle_gamma   90.00
#
_symmetry.space_group_name_H-M   'P 1'
#
loop_
_entity.id
_entity.type
_entity.pdbx_description
1 polymer ?
#
loop_
_entity_poly.entity_id
_entity_poly.type
_entity_poly.pdbx_seq_one_letter_code
_entity_poly.pdbx_strand_id
1 'polypeptide(L)'
;MDHTRELRPSKRTAPTDAAAASEDAHLGLNARLGLFLTSKVGSMWSVYITIVFVFVWIVLASVGPLHKTDPYPFPFLLFLGNLVQLVLVFVILVGQGVLGRSSDHRSERTFRDAETILSEVLTLHSHLVKQDRILNKGVELVKSSAHPRVKERETIKPTTVGEQYVGLNGRIAAASTRAVSTMWAFYFAVFFQFGWIGLALTGIITFDPYPFAFLLFISSLLQLVFMFVIMVGQDVLGRAGTQRAEQTYLDAEAVVHECRRLQRHLTQQDKAIVAICNYIESEAPQDHPIRQTLPTVTF
;
A
#
# COMPACT_ATOMS: atom_id res chain seq x y z
N MET A 1 31.73 21.50 39.49
CA MET A 1 31.61 20.38 38.53
C MET A 1 30.13 20.04 38.48
N ASP A 2 29.44 20.67 37.53
CA ASP A 2 27.98 20.65 37.41
C ASP A 2 27.62 19.83 36.17
N HIS A 3 26.93 18.72 36.37
CA HIS A 3 26.59 17.73 35.33
C HIS A 3 25.08 17.50 35.27
N THR A 4 24.29 18.56 35.15
CA THR A 4 22.93 18.47 34.57
C THR A 4 23.02 18.54 33.05
N ARG A 5 23.31 17.40 32.41
CA ARG A 5 23.19 17.25 30.97
C ARG A 5 21.72 16.97 30.66
N GLU A 6 20.98 18.01 30.30
CA GLU A 6 19.60 17.91 29.85
C GLU A 6 19.45 16.86 28.74
N LEU A 7 18.63 15.84 28.99
CA LEU A 7 18.12 14.94 27.97
C LEU A 7 17.22 15.75 27.03
N ARG A 8 17.78 16.23 25.91
CA ARG A 8 16.97 16.72 24.78
C ARG A 8 16.05 15.59 24.35
N PRO A 9 14.71 15.76 24.33
CA PRO A 9 13.84 14.78 23.74
C PRO A 9 14.19 14.68 22.25
N SER A 10 14.69 13.51 21.84
CA SER A 10 14.81 13.16 20.43
C SER A 10 13.42 13.26 19.84
N LYS A 11 13.21 14.26 18.99
CA LYS A 11 12.02 14.43 18.18
C LYS A 11 12.02 13.28 17.17
N ARG A 12 11.63 12.07 17.58
CA ARG A 12 11.20 11.00 16.68
C ARG A 12 9.90 11.48 16.04
N THR A 13 10.03 12.31 15.02
CA THR A 13 9.00 12.42 14.00
C THR A 13 8.77 11.01 13.48
N ALA A 14 7.53 10.53 13.54
CA ALA A 14 7.14 9.25 12.97
C ALA A 14 7.76 9.11 11.56
N PRO A 15 8.60 8.09 11.30
CA PRO A 15 9.31 7.96 10.02
C PRO A 15 8.36 7.77 8.83
N THR A 16 7.09 7.45 9.10
CA THR A 16 6.10 7.04 8.12
C THR A 16 5.53 8.21 7.31
N ASP A 17 5.33 9.39 7.91
CA ASP A 17 4.64 10.50 7.24
C ASP A 17 5.59 11.35 6.38
N ALA A 18 6.83 11.54 6.84
CA ALA A 18 7.83 12.30 6.10
C ALA A 18 8.41 11.54 4.90
N ALA A 19 8.46 10.20 4.97
CA ALA A 19 8.86 9.34 3.86
C ALA A 19 7.75 9.22 2.79
N ALA A 20 6.47 9.25 3.20
CA ALA A 20 5.35 9.30 2.26
C ALA A 20 5.32 10.62 1.47
N ALA A 21 5.60 11.75 2.14
CA ALA A 21 5.63 13.07 1.51
C ALA A 21 6.82 13.28 0.55
N SER A 22 7.96 12.60 0.75
CA SER A 22 9.12 12.68 -0.15
C SER A 22 9.00 11.74 -1.37
N GLU A 23 8.17 10.70 -1.30
CA GLU A 23 7.94 9.78 -2.42
C GLU A 23 7.01 10.36 -3.49
N ASP A 24 6.08 11.23 -3.09
CA ASP A 24 5.22 12.02 -4.00
C ASP A 24 6.02 12.96 -4.91
N ALA A 25 7.27 13.29 -4.54
CA ALA A 25 8.17 14.11 -5.35
C ALA A 25 8.79 13.35 -6.54
N HIS A 26 8.83 12.01 -6.50
CA HIS A 26 9.38 11.17 -7.57
C HIS A 26 8.30 10.66 -8.56
N LEU A 27 7.03 10.92 -8.29
CA LEU A 27 5.95 10.67 -9.22
C LEU A 27 5.99 11.74 -10.33
N GLY A 28 6.36 11.34 -11.54
CA GLY A 28 6.32 12.21 -12.72
C GLY A 28 4.94 12.89 -12.85
N LEU A 29 4.90 14.12 -13.37
CA LEU A 29 3.70 14.96 -13.50
C LEU A 29 2.43 14.20 -13.94
N ASN A 30 2.58 13.27 -14.88
CA ASN A 30 1.54 12.38 -15.40
C ASN A 30 0.89 11.49 -14.31
N ALA A 31 1.67 10.94 -13.39
CA ALA A 31 1.15 10.10 -12.32
C ALA A 31 0.40 10.91 -11.26
N ARG A 32 0.90 12.11 -10.93
CA ARG A 32 0.21 13.04 -10.01
C ARG A 32 -1.13 13.50 -10.59
N LEU A 33 -1.17 13.80 -11.89
CA LEU A 33 -2.41 14.13 -12.58
C LEU A 33 -3.41 12.96 -12.52
N GLY A 34 -2.95 11.73 -12.76
CA GLY A 34 -3.79 10.52 -12.64
C GLY A 34 -4.37 10.30 -11.25
N LEU A 35 -3.55 10.42 -10.22
CA LEU A 35 -3.98 10.33 -8.82
C LEU A 35 -4.98 11.45 -8.46
N PHE A 36 -4.72 12.68 -8.92
CA PHE A 36 -5.61 13.81 -8.70
C PHE A 36 -6.98 13.62 -9.38
N LEU A 37 -7.01 13.25 -10.66
CA LEU A 37 -8.27 12.98 -11.35
C LEU A 37 -9.02 11.82 -10.70
N THR A 38 -8.32 10.72 -10.37
CA THR A 38 -8.92 9.54 -9.74
C THR A 38 -9.52 9.86 -8.38
N SER A 39 -8.82 10.65 -7.55
CA SER A 39 -9.33 11.02 -6.21
C SER A 39 -10.54 11.95 -6.27
N LYS A 40 -10.55 12.91 -7.22
CA LYS A 40 -11.70 13.79 -7.45
C LYS A 40 -12.92 13.02 -7.96
N VAL A 41 -12.72 12.16 -8.95
CA VAL A 41 -13.77 11.36 -9.59
C VAL A 41 -14.30 10.28 -8.66
N GLY A 42 -13.42 9.62 -7.90
CA GLY A 42 -13.76 8.50 -7.01
C GLY A 42 -14.46 8.90 -5.72
N SER A 43 -14.69 10.20 -5.48
CA SER A 43 -15.43 10.69 -4.31
C SER A 43 -16.94 10.45 -4.47
N MET A 44 -17.63 10.07 -3.38
CA MET A 44 -19.09 9.94 -3.37
C MET A 44 -19.81 11.23 -3.78
N TRP A 45 -19.20 12.40 -3.54
CA TRP A 45 -19.73 13.69 -4.00
C TRP A 45 -19.85 13.79 -5.52
N SER A 46 -18.92 13.20 -6.28
CA SER A 46 -18.97 13.16 -7.75
C SER A 46 -20.24 12.46 -8.24
N VAL A 47 -20.63 11.37 -7.57
CA VAL A 47 -21.84 10.61 -7.88
C VAL A 47 -23.09 11.46 -7.64
N TYR A 48 -23.20 12.10 -6.48
CA TYR A 48 -24.36 12.95 -6.17
C TYR A 48 -24.51 14.11 -7.16
N ILE A 49 -23.42 14.79 -7.52
CA ILE A 49 -23.43 15.87 -8.51
C ILE A 49 -23.89 15.35 -9.88
N THR A 50 -23.40 14.19 -10.30
CA THR A 50 -23.76 13.60 -11.60
C THR A 50 -25.24 13.21 -11.64
N ILE A 51 -25.77 12.60 -10.57
CA ILE A 51 -27.18 12.24 -10.47
C ILE A 51 -28.05 13.50 -10.57
N VAL A 52 -27.75 14.53 -9.78
CA VAL A 52 -28.50 15.80 -9.83
C VAL A 52 -28.41 16.43 -11.21
N PHE A 53 -27.25 16.45 -11.84
CA PHE A 53 -27.06 16.96 -13.20
C PHE A 53 -27.94 16.23 -14.22
N VAL A 54 -27.93 14.89 -14.21
CA VAL A 54 -28.73 14.07 -15.15
C VAL A 54 -30.23 14.29 -14.92
N PHE A 55 -30.70 14.31 -13.67
CA PHE A 55 -32.11 14.58 -13.37
C PHE A 55 -32.54 15.97 -13.82
N VAL A 56 -31.75 17.00 -13.50
CA VAL A 56 -32.02 18.37 -13.94
C VAL A 56 -32.08 18.43 -15.46
N TRP A 57 -31.14 17.79 -16.16
CA TRP A 57 -31.12 17.75 -17.62
C TRP A 57 -32.37 17.10 -18.19
N ILE A 58 -32.76 15.92 -17.68
CA ILE A 58 -33.96 15.20 -18.13
C ILE A 58 -35.22 16.06 -17.95
N VAL A 59 -35.37 16.73 -16.80
CA VAL A 59 -36.53 17.61 -16.55
C VAL A 59 -36.54 18.79 -17.53
N LEU A 60 -35.39 19.43 -17.73
CA LEU A 60 -35.25 20.59 -18.61
C LEU A 60 -35.43 20.24 -20.10
N ALA A 61 -35.04 19.03 -20.49
CA ALA A 61 -35.22 18.49 -21.84
C ALA A 61 -36.63 17.94 -22.08
N SER A 62 -37.33 17.48 -21.03
CA SER A 62 -38.69 16.93 -21.18
C SER A 62 -39.76 18.02 -21.25
N VAL A 63 -39.67 19.04 -20.38
CA VAL A 63 -40.72 20.06 -20.20
C VAL A 63 -40.18 21.48 -20.37
N GLY A 64 -38.86 21.64 -20.31
CA GLY A 64 -38.20 22.94 -20.31
C GLY A 64 -37.71 23.41 -21.69
N PRO A 65 -36.91 24.49 -21.73
CA PRO A 65 -36.43 25.10 -22.96
C PRO A 65 -35.50 24.19 -23.79
N LEU A 66 -34.93 23.15 -23.18
CA LEU A 66 -34.02 22.20 -23.85
C LEU A 66 -34.75 21.15 -24.70
N HIS A 67 -36.08 21.13 -24.69
CA HIS A 67 -36.87 20.14 -25.44
C HIS A 67 -36.61 20.14 -26.96
N LYS A 68 -36.33 21.32 -27.53
CA LYS A 68 -36.02 21.45 -28.97
C LYS A 68 -34.64 20.92 -29.34
N THR A 69 -33.70 20.96 -28.41
CA THR A 69 -32.29 20.59 -28.64
C THR A 69 -32.00 19.13 -28.32
N ASP A 70 -32.70 18.54 -27.35
CA ASP A 70 -32.46 17.17 -26.90
C ASP A 70 -33.79 16.46 -26.53
N PRO A 71 -34.66 16.18 -27.51
CA PRO A 71 -35.92 15.50 -27.25
C PRO A 71 -35.69 14.04 -26.82
N TYR A 72 -36.62 13.47 -26.05
CA TYR A 72 -36.62 12.04 -25.70
C TYR A 72 -36.45 11.18 -26.97
N PRO A 73 -35.47 10.25 -27.05
CA PRO A 73 -34.75 9.55 -25.98
C PRO A 73 -33.41 10.20 -25.50
N PHE A 74 -33.26 11.51 -25.67
CA PHE A 74 -32.10 12.32 -25.27
C PHE A 74 -30.77 11.96 -25.99
N PRO A 75 -30.69 12.07 -27.33
CA PRO A 75 -29.47 11.75 -28.09
C PRO A 75 -28.22 12.48 -27.61
N PHE A 76 -28.33 13.76 -27.22
CA PHE A 76 -27.19 14.55 -26.75
C PHE A 76 -26.72 14.06 -25.38
N LEU A 77 -27.66 13.85 -24.44
CA LEU A 77 -27.33 13.36 -23.11
C LEU A 77 -26.66 11.99 -23.16
N LEU A 78 -27.15 11.08 -24.01
CA LEU A 78 -26.56 9.76 -24.23
C LEU A 78 -25.15 9.86 -24.82
N PHE A 79 -24.97 10.75 -25.81
CA PHE A 79 -23.67 11.03 -26.40
C PHE A 79 -22.67 11.58 -25.37
N LEU A 80 -23.07 12.60 -24.61
CA LEU A 80 -22.23 13.23 -23.59
C LEU A 80 -21.89 12.24 -22.47
N GLY A 81 -22.86 11.45 -22.02
CA GLY A 81 -22.67 10.41 -21.02
C GLY A 81 -21.66 9.37 -21.48
N ASN A 82 -21.79 8.87 -22.72
CA ASN A 82 -20.85 7.92 -23.28
C ASN A 82 -19.42 8.48 -23.41
N LEU A 83 -19.29 9.75 -23.82
CA LEU A 83 -17.99 10.44 -23.91
C LEU A 83 -17.33 10.52 -22.54
N VAL A 84 -18.04 11.05 -21.55
CA VAL A 84 -17.52 11.20 -20.19
C VAL A 84 -17.18 9.83 -19.59
N GLN A 85 -18.03 8.82 -19.80
CA GLN A 85 -17.82 7.47 -19.28
C GLN A 85 -16.54 6.82 -19.83
N LEU A 86 -16.28 6.91 -21.14
CA LEU A 86 -15.04 6.35 -21.70
C LEU A 86 -13.81 7.02 -21.09
N VAL A 87 -13.82 8.35 -20.97
CA VAL A 87 -12.75 9.11 -20.32
C VAL A 87 -12.58 8.68 -18.87
N LEU A 88 -13.68 8.48 -18.14
CA LEU A 88 -13.67 8.03 -16.74
C LEU A 88 -13.02 6.66 -16.59
N VAL A 89 -13.32 5.73 -17.50
CA VAL A 89 -12.74 4.39 -17.51
C VAL A 89 -11.23 4.44 -17.64
N PHE A 90 -10.69 5.29 -18.52
CA PHE A 90 -9.25 5.52 -18.61
C PHE A 90 -8.67 6.14 -17.34
N VAL A 91 -9.33 7.14 -16.76
CA VAL A 91 -8.89 7.75 -15.49
C VAL A 91 -8.77 6.69 -14.40
N ILE A 92 -9.80 5.86 -14.23
CA ILE A 92 -9.82 4.77 -13.25
C ILE A 92 -8.67 3.80 -13.50
N LEU A 93 -8.48 3.36 -14.75
CA LEU A 93 -7.46 2.37 -15.08
C LEU A 93 -6.04 2.90 -14.88
N VAL A 94 -5.78 4.17 -15.23
CA VAL A 94 -4.50 4.81 -14.92
C VAL A 94 -4.32 4.94 -13.40
N GLY A 95 -5.36 5.34 -12.67
CA GLY A 95 -5.36 5.39 -11.21
C GLY A 95 -4.95 4.05 -10.59
N GLN A 96 -5.59 2.97 -11.02
CA GLN A 96 -5.28 1.61 -10.57
C GLN A 96 -3.85 1.18 -10.93
N GLY A 97 -3.37 1.51 -12.13
CA GLY A 97 -2.01 1.21 -12.55
C GLY A 97 -0.94 1.96 -11.75
N VAL A 98 -1.19 3.21 -11.38
CA VAL A 98 -0.30 4.00 -10.51
C VAL A 98 -0.33 3.47 -9.08
N LEU A 99 -1.53 3.19 -8.54
CA LEU A 99 -1.70 2.61 -7.22
C LEU A 99 -0.98 1.25 -7.10
N GLY A 100 -1.11 0.38 -8.10
CA GLY A 100 -0.42 -0.91 -8.16
C GLY A 100 1.10 -0.78 -8.08
N ARG A 101 1.71 0.10 -8.88
CA ARG A 101 3.16 0.34 -8.83
C ARG A 101 3.63 0.92 -7.50
N SER A 102 2.90 1.91 -6.98
CA SER A 102 3.21 2.47 -5.66
C SER A 102 3.10 1.43 -4.55
N SER A 103 2.11 0.53 -4.66
CA SER A 103 1.92 -0.57 -3.72
C SER A 103 3.06 -1.57 -3.81
N ASP A 104 3.55 -1.89 -5.00
CA ASP A 104 4.71 -2.77 -5.18
C ASP A 104 5.95 -2.20 -4.49
N HIS A 105 6.25 -0.91 -4.70
CA HIS A 105 7.36 -0.23 -4.02
C HIS A 105 7.22 -0.22 -2.49
N ARG A 106 6.03 0.10 -1.98
CA ARG A 106 5.77 0.05 -0.53
C ARG A 106 5.94 -1.36 0.01
N SER A 107 5.47 -2.37 -0.70
CA SER A 107 5.58 -3.78 -0.27
C SER A 107 7.03 -4.25 -0.17
N GLU A 108 7.86 -3.85 -1.14
CA GLU A 108 9.29 -4.15 -1.12
C GLU A 108 10.00 -3.49 0.08
N ARG A 109 9.63 -2.25 0.41
CA ARG A 109 10.15 -1.56 1.60
C ARG A 109 9.69 -2.22 2.89
N THR A 110 8.40 -2.45 3.06
CA THR A 110 7.85 -3.14 4.24
C THR A 110 8.49 -4.51 4.45
N PHE A 111 8.75 -5.24 3.35
CA PHE A 111 9.46 -6.50 3.41
C PHE A 111 10.90 -6.34 3.94
N ARG A 112 11.68 -5.41 3.39
CA ARG A 112 13.05 -5.12 3.85
C ARG A 112 13.10 -4.61 5.29
N ASP A 113 12.13 -3.81 5.70
CA ASP A 113 12.02 -3.30 7.06
C ASP A 113 11.77 -4.47 8.04
N ALA A 114 10.86 -5.39 7.70
CA ALA A 114 10.60 -6.58 8.50
C ALA A 114 11.83 -7.50 8.61
N GLU A 115 12.56 -7.67 7.51
CA GLU A 115 13.82 -8.41 7.50
C GLU A 115 14.87 -7.77 8.42
N THR A 116 15.01 -6.44 8.33
CA THR A 116 15.93 -5.68 9.17
C THR A 116 15.59 -5.84 10.65
N ILE A 117 14.32 -5.62 11.03
CA ILE A 117 13.85 -5.77 12.41
C ILE A 117 14.10 -7.20 12.93
N LEU A 118 13.76 -8.21 12.14
CA LEU A 118 13.96 -9.61 12.53
C LEU A 118 15.46 -9.91 12.72
N SER A 119 16.32 -9.42 11.82
CA SER A 119 17.78 -9.60 11.92
C SER A 119 18.37 -8.92 13.15
N GLU A 120 17.87 -7.73 13.53
CA GLU A 120 18.28 -7.02 14.73
C GLU A 120 17.87 -7.79 15.99
N VAL A 121 16.63 -8.29 16.04
CA VAL A 121 16.12 -9.12 17.16
C VAL A 121 16.95 -10.38 17.33
N LEU A 122 17.26 -11.07 16.23
CA LEU A 122 18.10 -12.28 16.24
C LEU A 122 19.53 -11.95 16.68
N THR A 123 20.08 -10.83 16.24
CA THR A 123 21.42 -10.36 16.64
C THR A 123 21.48 -10.07 18.13
N LEU A 124 20.52 -9.30 18.67
CA LEU A 124 20.39 -9.03 20.11
C LEU A 124 20.30 -10.33 20.92
N HIS A 125 19.49 -11.27 20.46
CA HIS A 125 19.38 -12.56 21.13
C HIS A 125 20.71 -13.32 21.12
N SER A 126 21.40 -13.36 19.98
CA SER A 126 22.71 -14.02 19.89
C SER A 126 23.77 -13.39 20.81
N HIS A 127 23.70 -12.08 21.02
CA HIS A 127 24.59 -11.36 21.93
C HIS A 127 24.32 -11.73 23.39
N LEU A 128 23.05 -11.80 23.80
CA LEU A 128 22.66 -12.22 25.15
C LEU A 128 23.07 -13.65 25.44
N VAL A 129 22.88 -14.58 24.49
CA VAL A 129 23.31 -15.98 24.64
C VAL A 129 24.84 -16.08 24.78
N LYS A 130 25.59 -15.27 24.05
CA LYS A 130 27.06 -15.22 24.18
C LYS A 130 27.49 -14.68 25.55
N GLN A 131 26.82 -13.64 26.06
CA GLN A 131 27.08 -13.09 27.41
C GLN A 131 26.79 -14.13 28.49
N ASP A 132 25.66 -14.85 28.39
CA ASP A 132 25.31 -15.92 29.30
C ASP A 132 26.33 -17.05 29.31
N ARG A 133 26.89 -17.41 28.16
CA ARG A 133 27.94 -18.45 28.11
C ARG A 133 29.22 -18.04 28.83
N ILE A 134 29.51 -16.73 28.90
CA ILE A 134 30.68 -16.19 29.62
C ILE A 134 30.39 -16.12 31.12
N LEU A 135 29.18 -15.70 31.51
CA LEU A 135 28.76 -15.56 32.90
C LEU A 135 28.43 -16.91 33.57
N ASN A 136 27.84 -17.83 32.82
CA ASN A 136 27.44 -19.17 33.24
C ASN A 136 28.25 -20.21 32.45
N LYS A 137 29.34 -20.71 33.04
CA LYS A 137 30.07 -21.86 32.48
C LYS A 137 29.28 -23.19 32.56
N GLY A 138 28.04 -23.23 33.06
CA GLY A 138 27.35 -24.49 33.35
C GLY A 138 25.83 -24.54 33.30
N VAL A 139 25.09 -23.50 32.92
CA VAL A 139 23.63 -23.57 32.87
C VAL A 139 23.11 -23.31 31.46
N GLU A 140 22.74 -24.39 30.76
CA GLU A 140 21.94 -24.36 29.53
C GLU A 140 20.53 -23.85 29.88
N LEU A 141 20.39 -22.53 30.12
CA LEU A 141 19.11 -21.91 30.49
C LEU A 141 18.18 -21.79 29.27
N VAL A 142 17.62 -22.93 28.84
CA VAL A 142 16.54 -23.09 27.85
C VAL A 142 17.01 -23.39 26.42
N LYS A 143 16.83 -24.66 26.02
CA LYS A 143 16.67 -25.10 24.63
C LYS A 143 15.37 -24.54 24.07
N SER A 144 15.42 -23.33 23.51
CA SER A 144 14.31 -22.78 22.71
C SER A 144 14.72 -22.76 21.24
N SER A 145 13.96 -23.43 20.39
CA SER A 145 14.12 -23.37 18.93
C SER A 145 13.63 -22.02 18.39
N ALA A 146 14.30 -21.49 17.38
CA ALA A 146 13.86 -20.28 16.67
C ALA A 146 12.54 -20.52 15.94
N HIS A 147 11.76 -19.45 15.72
CA HIS A 147 10.52 -19.53 14.96
C HIS A 147 10.78 -20.06 13.52
N PRO A 148 9.98 -21.01 12.98
CA PRO A 148 10.18 -21.58 11.64
C PRO A 148 10.32 -20.52 10.53
N ARG A 149 9.55 -19.44 10.67
CA ARG A 149 9.55 -18.27 9.78
C ARG A 149 10.93 -17.64 9.55
N VAL A 150 11.84 -17.73 10.53
CA VAL A 150 13.20 -17.18 10.41
C VAL A 150 13.95 -17.84 9.24
N LYS A 151 13.79 -19.15 9.06
CA LYS A 151 14.42 -19.89 7.96
C LYS A 151 13.69 -19.68 6.64
N GLU A 152 12.36 -19.64 6.68
CA GLU A 152 11.55 -19.40 5.47
C GLU A 152 11.84 -18.03 4.86
N ARG A 153 12.11 -17.02 5.70
CA ARG A 153 12.46 -15.66 5.29
C ARG A 153 13.71 -15.58 4.39
N GLU A 154 14.66 -16.51 4.52
CA GLU A 154 15.85 -16.55 3.64
C GLU A 154 15.50 -16.89 2.17
N THR A 155 14.32 -17.50 1.94
CA THR A 155 13.91 -18.01 0.63
C THR A 155 12.74 -17.26 0.00
N ILE A 156 11.96 -16.54 0.82
CA ILE A 156 10.77 -15.82 0.36
C ILE A 156 11.16 -14.45 -0.19
N LYS A 157 10.62 -14.10 -1.36
CA LYS A 157 10.78 -12.79 -2.00
C LYS A 157 9.59 -11.86 -1.66
N PRO A 158 9.76 -10.53 -1.79
CA PRO A 158 8.67 -9.57 -1.60
C PRO A 158 7.55 -9.83 -2.63
N THR A 159 6.32 -9.97 -2.15
CA THR A 159 5.16 -10.22 -3.01
C THR A 159 4.81 -8.99 -3.86
N THR A 160 4.95 -9.11 -5.18
CA THR A 160 4.61 -8.03 -6.13
C THR A 160 3.37 -8.37 -6.98
N VAL A 161 2.69 -7.34 -7.51
CA VAL A 161 1.54 -7.54 -8.42
C VAL A 161 1.98 -8.26 -9.70
N GLY A 162 3.20 -8.00 -10.16
CA GLY A 162 3.75 -8.62 -11.36
C GLY A 162 3.84 -10.15 -11.30
N GLU A 163 4.11 -10.70 -10.11
CA GLU A 163 4.25 -12.15 -9.88
C GLU A 163 2.90 -12.89 -9.89
N GLN A 164 1.79 -12.18 -9.66
CA GLN A 164 0.45 -12.77 -9.70
C GLN A 164 -0.02 -13.10 -11.12
N TYR A 165 0.57 -12.46 -12.14
CA TYR A 165 0.25 -12.72 -13.54
C TYR A 165 1.00 -13.95 -14.04
N VAL A 166 0.54 -15.15 -13.64
CA VAL A 166 1.13 -16.43 -14.06
C VAL A 166 0.53 -16.95 -15.39
N GLY A 167 1.38 -17.55 -16.23
CA GLY A 167 1.00 -18.17 -17.50
C GLY A 167 0.83 -17.23 -18.70
N LEU A 168 0.48 -17.79 -19.86
CA LEU A 168 0.31 -17.03 -21.11
C LEU A 168 -0.84 -16.01 -21.00
N ASN A 169 -1.98 -16.45 -20.47
CA ASN A 169 -3.17 -15.60 -20.27
C ASN A 169 -2.89 -14.46 -19.28
N GLY A 170 -2.17 -14.75 -18.19
CA GLY A 170 -1.74 -13.74 -17.23
C GLY A 170 -0.84 -12.68 -17.86
N ARG A 171 0.10 -13.10 -18.72
CA ARG A 171 0.99 -12.16 -19.43
C ARG A 171 0.24 -11.27 -20.42
N ILE A 172 -0.74 -11.82 -21.13
CA ILE A 172 -1.60 -11.04 -22.04
C ILE A 172 -2.42 -10.03 -21.23
N ALA A 173 -3.07 -10.48 -20.16
CA ALA A 173 -3.82 -9.59 -19.26
C ALA A 173 -2.92 -8.47 -18.69
N ALA A 174 -1.72 -8.81 -18.22
CA ALA A 174 -0.76 -7.84 -17.71
C ALA A 174 -0.34 -6.82 -18.79
N ALA A 175 -0.09 -7.28 -20.02
CA ALA A 175 0.29 -6.42 -21.13
C ALA A 175 -0.84 -5.46 -21.51
N SER A 176 -2.08 -5.96 -21.64
CA SER A 176 -3.26 -5.16 -21.92
C SER A 176 -3.50 -4.13 -20.81
N THR A 177 -3.52 -4.56 -19.55
CA THR A 177 -3.70 -3.66 -18.40
C THR A 177 -2.60 -2.60 -18.35
N ARG A 178 -1.33 -2.95 -18.60
CA ARG A 178 -0.23 -1.98 -18.62
C ARG A 178 -0.34 -0.99 -19.77
N ALA A 179 -0.74 -1.43 -20.96
CA ALA A 179 -0.87 -0.55 -22.12
C ALA A 179 -1.98 0.48 -21.90
N VAL A 180 -3.15 0.03 -21.44
CA VAL A 180 -4.33 0.89 -21.27
C VAL A 180 -4.23 1.75 -19.99
N SER A 181 -3.47 1.32 -18.96
CA SER A 181 -3.22 2.12 -17.75
C SER A 181 -2.15 3.21 -17.89
N THR A 182 -1.75 3.56 -19.12
CA THR A 182 -0.83 4.67 -19.35
C THR A 182 -1.57 5.99 -19.55
N MET A 183 -0.94 7.10 -19.13
CA MET A 183 -1.46 8.44 -19.41
C MET A 183 -1.56 8.74 -20.91
N TRP A 184 -0.68 8.15 -21.72
CA TRP A 184 -0.76 8.24 -23.18
C TRP A 184 -2.06 7.64 -23.72
N ALA A 185 -2.53 6.52 -23.17
CA ALA A 185 -3.80 5.93 -23.59
C ALA A 185 -4.99 6.84 -23.25
N PHE A 186 -4.97 7.49 -22.08
CA PHE A 186 -5.95 8.51 -21.71
C PHE A 186 -5.93 9.72 -22.68
N TYR A 187 -4.75 10.30 -22.95
CA TYR A 187 -4.63 11.43 -23.87
C TYR A 187 -5.06 11.05 -25.29
N PHE A 188 -4.70 9.86 -25.75
CA PHE A 188 -5.12 9.33 -27.02
C PHE A 188 -6.65 9.21 -27.10
N ALA A 189 -7.30 8.66 -26.07
CA ALA A 189 -8.76 8.52 -26.06
C ALA A 189 -9.49 9.87 -26.11
N VAL A 190 -9.03 10.84 -25.31
CA VAL A 190 -9.56 12.21 -25.30
C VAL A 190 -9.36 12.85 -26.67
N PHE A 191 -8.13 12.84 -27.18
CA PHE A 191 -7.79 13.43 -28.47
C PHE A 191 -8.54 12.76 -29.62
N PHE A 192 -8.66 11.45 -29.61
CA PHE A 192 -9.41 10.68 -30.61
C PHE A 192 -10.88 11.09 -30.62
N GLN A 193 -11.52 11.17 -29.45
CA GLN A 193 -12.93 11.51 -29.35
C GLN A 193 -13.20 12.96 -29.80
N PHE A 194 -12.47 13.94 -29.27
CA PHE A 194 -12.63 15.34 -29.64
C PHE A 194 -12.18 15.62 -31.07
N GLY A 195 -11.13 14.94 -31.55
CA GLY A 195 -10.67 14.99 -32.92
C GLY A 195 -11.70 14.46 -33.90
N TRP A 196 -12.33 13.33 -33.59
CA TRP A 196 -13.43 12.78 -34.40
C TRP A 196 -14.62 13.73 -34.48
N ILE A 197 -15.03 14.30 -33.35
CA ILE A 197 -16.10 15.30 -33.28
C ILE A 197 -15.75 16.52 -34.13
N GLY A 198 -14.54 17.07 -33.99
CA GLY A 198 -14.09 18.21 -34.79
C GLY A 198 -14.04 17.90 -36.29
N LEU A 199 -13.59 16.70 -36.65
CA LEU A 199 -13.48 16.27 -38.04
C LEU A 199 -14.85 16.03 -38.70
N ALA A 200 -15.82 15.53 -37.93
CA ALA A 200 -17.20 15.39 -38.38
C ALA A 200 -17.92 16.74 -38.49
N LEU A 201 -17.69 17.67 -37.55
CA LEU A 201 -18.25 19.02 -37.60
C LEU A 201 -17.72 19.87 -38.76
N THR A 202 -16.46 19.66 -39.14
CA THR A 202 -15.83 20.31 -40.31
C THR A 202 -16.22 19.67 -41.65
N GLY A 203 -17.02 18.59 -41.61
CA GLY A 203 -17.53 17.91 -42.79
C GLY A 203 -16.52 17.01 -43.50
N ILE A 204 -15.35 16.74 -42.89
CA ILE A 204 -14.34 15.83 -43.44
C ILE A 204 -14.77 14.37 -43.22
N ILE A 205 -15.31 14.05 -42.03
CA ILE A 205 -16.03 12.80 -41.79
C ILE A 205 -17.50 13.04 -42.12
N THR A 206 -17.98 12.44 -43.21
CA THR A 206 -19.39 12.57 -43.65
C THR A 206 -20.27 11.39 -43.24
N PHE A 207 -19.68 10.26 -42.87
CA PHE A 207 -20.43 9.02 -42.58
C PHE A 207 -20.97 8.90 -41.15
N ASP A 208 -20.48 9.74 -40.23
CA ASP A 208 -20.89 9.74 -38.82
C ASP A 208 -21.41 11.14 -38.41
N PRO A 209 -22.56 11.58 -38.94
CA PRO A 209 -23.14 12.87 -38.58
C PRO A 209 -23.63 12.86 -37.12
N TYR A 210 -23.70 14.06 -36.51
CA TYR A 210 -24.31 14.25 -35.19
C TYR A 210 -25.70 13.56 -35.16
N PRO A 211 -25.99 12.67 -34.20
CA PRO A 211 -25.39 12.51 -32.86
C PRO A 211 -24.22 11.49 -32.75
N PHE A 212 -23.50 11.20 -33.84
CA PHE A 212 -22.29 10.37 -33.85
C PHE A 212 -22.52 8.90 -33.46
N ALA A 213 -23.45 8.24 -34.14
CA ALA A 213 -23.83 6.85 -33.84
C ALA A 213 -22.66 5.87 -33.95
N PHE A 214 -21.73 6.07 -34.89
CA PHE A 214 -20.58 5.19 -35.08
C PHE A 214 -19.55 5.37 -33.96
N LEU A 215 -19.25 6.62 -33.60
CA LEU A 215 -18.40 6.91 -32.44
C LEU A 215 -18.99 6.34 -31.15
N LEU A 216 -20.30 6.49 -30.92
CA LEU A 216 -21.00 5.89 -29.78
C LEU A 216 -20.88 4.38 -29.74
N PHE A 217 -21.02 3.73 -30.90
CA PHE A 217 -20.87 2.28 -31.03
C PHE A 217 -19.45 1.82 -30.65
N ILE A 218 -18.42 2.42 -31.24
CA ILE A 218 -17.02 2.06 -30.97
C ILE A 218 -16.65 2.33 -29.50
N SER A 219 -17.06 3.47 -28.96
CA SER A 219 -16.83 3.82 -27.55
C SER A 219 -17.49 2.82 -26.61
N SER A 220 -18.76 2.46 -26.85
CA SER A 220 -19.47 1.48 -26.03
C SER A 220 -18.84 0.08 -26.09
N LEU A 221 -18.39 -0.34 -27.28
CA LEU A 221 -17.67 -1.61 -27.46
C LEU A 221 -16.34 -1.59 -26.67
N LEU A 222 -15.60 -0.49 -26.74
CA LEU A 222 -14.33 -0.35 -26.05
C LEU A 222 -14.51 -0.32 -24.52
N GLN A 223 -15.56 0.33 -24.02
CA GLN A 223 -15.93 0.31 -22.61
C GLN A 223 -16.19 -1.11 -22.10
N LEU A 224 -16.90 -1.93 -22.88
CA LEU A 224 -17.13 -3.33 -22.52
C LEU A 224 -15.82 -4.11 -22.37
N VAL A 225 -14.88 -3.93 -23.31
CA VAL A 225 -13.55 -4.54 -23.23
C VAL A 225 -12.80 -4.05 -21.99
N PHE A 226 -12.84 -2.74 -21.71
CA PHE A 226 -12.18 -2.17 -20.54
C PHE A 226 -12.78 -2.63 -19.21
N MET A 227 -14.08 -2.93 -19.16
CA MET A 227 -14.69 -3.53 -17.98
C MET A 227 -14.03 -4.86 -17.62
N PHE A 228 -13.75 -5.73 -18.60
CA PHE A 228 -13.01 -6.98 -18.37
C PHE A 228 -11.57 -6.73 -17.91
N VAL A 229 -10.87 -5.77 -18.55
CA VAL A 229 -9.49 -5.42 -18.18
C VAL A 229 -9.43 -4.89 -16.73
N ILE A 230 -10.37 -4.04 -16.34
CA ILE A 230 -10.47 -3.52 -14.97
C ILE A 230 -10.76 -4.66 -14.00
N MET A 231 -11.71 -5.54 -14.30
CA MET A 231 -12.06 -6.66 -13.43
C MET A 231 -10.86 -7.57 -13.17
N VAL A 232 -10.12 -7.95 -14.21
CA VAL A 232 -8.89 -8.75 -14.07
C VAL A 232 -7.81 -7.97 -13.31
N GLY A 233 -7.64 -6.69 -13.61
CA GLY A 233 -6.70 -5.82 -12.91
C GLY A 233 -6.98 -5.75 -11.40
N GLN A 234 -8.25 -5.60 -11.02
CA GLN A 234 -8.71 -5.55 -9.63
C GLN A 234 -8.52 -6.88 -8.90
N ASP A 235 -8.88 -8.01 -9.52
CA ASP A 235 -8.66 -9.35 -8.95
C ASP A 235 -7.17 -9.58 -8.66
N VAL A 236 -6.30 -9.23 -9.61
CA VAL A 236 -4.85 -9.39 -9.46
C VAL A 236 -4.28 -8.46 -8.39
N LEU A 237 -4.70 -7.19 -8.35
CA LEU A 237 -4.33 -6.27 -7.27
C LEU A 237 -4.81 -6.78 -5.91
N GLY A 238 -6.01 -7.35 -5.85
CA GLY A 238 -6.61 -7.94 -4.65
C GLY A 238 -5.81 -9.14 -4.12
N ARG A 239 -5.46 -10.10 -4.99
CA ARG A 239 -4.65 -11.27 -4.62
C ARG A 239 -3.27 -10.86 -4.09
N ALA A 240 -2.59 -9.94 -4.78
CA ALA A 240 -1.32 -9.40 -4.31
C ALA A 240 -1.46 -8.74 -2.94
N GLY A 241 -2.55 -7.98 -2.73
CA GLY A 241 -2.87 -7.35 -1.45
C GLY A 241 -3.06 -8.36 -0.32
N THR A 242 -3.88 -9.40 -0.54
CA THR A 242 -4.13 -10.45 0.46
C THR A 242 -2.86 -11.21 0.82
N GLN A 243 -2.06 -11.62 -0.17
CA GLN A 243 -0.81 -12.35 0.10
C GLN A 243 0.19 -11.49 0.87
N ARG A 244 0.28 -10.18 0.59
CA ARG A 244 1.11 -9.28 1.41
C ARG A 244 0.63 -9.18 2.84
N ALA A 245 -0.68 -9.02 3.04
CA ALA A 245 -1.26 -8.95 4.38
C ALA A 245 -0.93 -10.21 5.19
N GLU A 246 -1.01 -11.38 4.57
CA GLU A 246 -0.59 -12.66 5.17
C GLU A 246 0.90 -12.67 5.51
N GLN A 247 1.77 -12.27 4.57
CA GLN A 247 3.22 -12.22 4.82
C GLN A 247 3.60 -11.28 5.96
N THR A 248 2.97 -10.09 6.02
CA THR A 248 3.15 -9.12 7.10
C THR A 248 2.65 -9.67 8.44
N TYR A 249 1.52 -10.36 8.45
CA TYR A 249 1.01 -11.01 9.67
C TYR A 249 2.01 -12.05 10.20
N LEU A 250 2.51 -12.94 9.33
CA LEU A 250 3.47 -13.97 9.72
C LEU A 250 4.81 -13.39 10.20
N ASP A 251 5.21 -12.22 9.69
CA ASP A 251 6.40 -11.51 10.19
C ASP A 251 6.21 -10.94 11.58
N ALA A 252 5.08 -10.28 11.78
CA ALA A 252 4.73 -9.75 13.09
C ALA A 252 4.69 -10.88 14.13
N GLU A 253 4.12 -12.03 13.77
CA GLU A 253 4.12 -13.22 14.62
C GLU A 253 5.54 -13.69 14.98
N ALA A 254 6.43 -13.81 13.99
CA ALA A 254 7.81 -14.22 14.22
C ALA A 254 8.58 -13.24 15.11
N VAL A 255 8.44 -11.94 14.87
CA VAL A 255 9.06 -10.88 15.69
C VAL A 255 8.54 -10.97 17.13
N VAL A 256 7.22 -11.07 17.33
CA VAL A 256 6.63 -11.19 18.67
C VAL A 256 7.10 -12.47 19.37
N HIS A 257 7.19 -13.59 18.65
CA HIS A 257 7.69 -14.84 19.20
C HIS A 257 9.14 -14.71 19.69
N GLU A 258 10.03 -14.15 18.88
CA GLU A 258 11.43 -13.92 19.26
C GLU A 258 11.57 -12.89 20.39
N CYS A 259 10.74 -11.85 20.43
CA CYS A 259 10.68 -10.91 21.55
C CYS A 259 10.25 -11.60 22.86
N ARG A 260 9.26 -12.48 22.83
CA ARG A 260 8.86 -13.27 24.02
C ARG A 260 9.97 -14.20 24.48
N ARG A 261 10.73 -14.77 23.54
CA ARG A 261 11.89 -15.62 23.83
C ARG A 261 13.00 -14.82 24.52
N LEU A 262 13.32 -13.63 23.99
CA LEU A 262 14.22 -12.66 24.63
C LEU A 262 13.78 -12.30 26.05
N GLN A 263 12.51 -11.97 26.24
CA GLN A 263 11.97 -11.61 27.56
C GLN A 263 12.11 -12.76 28.56
N ARG A 264 11.79 -13.99 28.17
CA ARG A 264 11.96 -15.17 29.04
C ARG A 264 13.41 -15.38 29.43
N HIS A 265 14.32 -15.22 28.48
CA HIS A 265 15.75 -15.35 28.70
C HIS A 265 16.26 -14.28 29.69
N LEU A 266 15.94 -13.01 29.46
CA LEU A 266 16.28 -11.91 30.38
C LEU A 266 15.72 -12.12 31.79
N THR A 267 14.47 -12.58 31.90
CA THR A 267 13.85 -12.88 33.20
C THR A 267 14.60 -13.99 33.96
N GLN A 268 15.16 -14.97 33.25
CA GLN A 268 15.96 -16.03 33.87
C GLN A 268 17.35 -15.54 34.28
N GLN A 269 17.97 -14.68 33.46
CA GLN A 269 19.22 -14.02 33.82
C GLN A 269 19.06 -13.18 35.08
N ASP A 270 18.01 -12.36 35.15
CA ASP A 270 17.73 -11.53 36.32
C ASP A 270 17.59 -12.38 37.60
N LYS A 271 16.90 -13.53 37.52
CA LYS A 271 16.78 -14.46 38.65
C LYS A 271 18.13 -15.02 39.10
N ALA A 272 18.99 -15.40 38.16
CA ALA A 272 20.32 -15.91 38.47
C ALA A 272 21.22 -14.83 39.10
N ILE A 273 21.18 -13.61 38.55
CA ILE A 273 21.92 -12.45 39.09
C ILE A 273 21.48 -12.15 40.52
N VAL A 274 20.17 -12.07 40.77
CA VAL A 274 19.61 -11.85 42.12
C VAL A 274 20.06 -12.95 43.09
N ALA A 275 20.04 -14.21 42.67
CA ALA A 275 20.50 -15.32 43.51
C ALA A 275 22.00 -15.20 43.87
N ILE A 276 22.85 -14.81 42.92
CA ILE A 276 24.28 -14.56 43.14
C ILE A 276 24.48 -13.39 44.11
N CYS A 277 23.74 -12.28 43.92
CA CYS A 277 23.80 -11.13 44.82
C CYS A 277 23.45 -11.51 46.26
N ASN A 278 22.36 -12.26 46.46
CA ASN A 278 21.93 -12.72 47.78
C ASN A 278 22.97 -13.65 48.44
N TYR A 279 23.58 -14.56 47.66
CA TYR A 279 24.65 -15.44 48.15
C TYR A 279 25.86 -14.62 48.63
N ILE A 280 26.33 -13.68 47.82
CA ILE A 280 27.45 -12.81 48.17
C ILE A 280 27.15 -11.99 49.42
N GLU A 281 25.94 -11.43 49.55
CA GLU A 281 25.54 -10.67 50.73
C GLU A 281 25.58 -11.53 52.01
N SER A 282 25.14 -12.79 51.92
CA SER A 282 25.10 -13.72 53.04
C SER A 282 26.49 -14.16 53.51
N GLU A 283 27.45 -14.36 52.60
CA GLU A 283 28.80 -14.85 52.92
C GLU A 283 29.87 -13.75 53.03
N ALA A 284 29.58 -12.51 52.63
CA ALA A 284 30.56 -11.43 52.68
C ALA A 284 30.90 -10.98 54.12
N PRO A 285 32.18 -10.62 54.40
CA PRO A 285 32.60 -9.99 55.66
C PRO A 285 31.79 -8.70 55.97
N GLN A 286 31.64 -8.35 57.26
CA GLN A 286 30.77 -7.22 57.68
C GLN A 286 31.17 -5.85 57.09
N ASP A 287 32.43 -5.73 56.73
CA ASP A 287 33.13 -4.57 56.16
C ASP A 287 33.10 -4.55 54.61
N HIS A 288 32.45 -5.52 53.96
CA HIS A 288 32.38 -5.60 52.50
C HIS A 288 31.37 -4.57 51.90
N PRO A 289 31.74 -3.82 50.85
CA PRO A 289 30.95 -2.70 50.32
C PRO A 289 29.55 -3.09 49.83
N ILE A 290 29.33 -4.34 49.39
CA ILE A 290 28.00 -4.84 48.96
C ILE A 290 26.94 -4.71 50.09
N ARG A 291 27.33 -4.86 51.36
CA ARG A 291 26.43 -4.69 52.51
C ARG A 291 26.08 -3.24 52.81
N GLN A 292 26.84 -2.27 52.27
CA GLN A 292 26.56 -0.84 52.43
C GLN A 292 25.70 -0.27 51.29
N THR A 293 25.59 -0.97 50.15
CA THR A 293 25.02 -0.42 48.90
C THR A 293 23.56 -0.76 48.61
N LEU A 294 22.94 -1.69 49.34
CA LEU A 294 21.54 -2.05 49.10
C LEU A 294 20.64 -1.39 50.16
N PRO A 295 19.81 -0.38 49.79
CA PRO A 295 18.77 0.07 50.70
C PRO A 295 17.82 -1.10 50.96
N THR A 296 17.67 -1.45 52.23
CA THR A 296 16.65 -2.38 52.72
C THR A 296 15.27 -1.95 52.21
N VAL A 297 14.80 -2.58 51.13
CA VAL A 297 13.41 -2.44 50.68
C VAL A 297 12.57 -3.28 51.63
N THR A 298 11.98 -2.61 52.63
CA THR A 298 10.92 -3.17 53.45
C THR A 298 9.61 -3.09 52.67
N PHE A 299 8.94 -4.25 52.50
CA PHE A 299 7.61 -4.35 51.91
C PHE A 299 6.54 -3.79 52.83
#